data_AF-A0A183HEX2-F1
#
_entry.id   AF-A0A183HEX2-F1
#
_cell.length_a   1.000
_cell.length_b   1.000
_cell.length_c   1.000
_cell.angle_alpha   90.00
_cell.angle_beta   90.00
_cell.angle_gamma   90.00
#
_symmetry.space_group_name_H-M   'P 1'
#
loop_
_entity.id
_entity.type
_entity.pdbx_description
1 polymer ?
#
loop_
_entity_poly.entity_id
_entity_poly.type
_entity_poly.pdbx_seq_one_letter_code
_entity_poly.pdbx_strand_id
1 'polypeptide(L)'
;MELLKEHVKAVKGKVVTRFPPEPNGILHIGHAKAINIDFGYAKAHDGICYLRFDDTNPEKEEEKFTRSIIEMVEWLGYKPYKITYSSDYFDQLYQWAIVLIKKNLAYVCHQAVDEIRGFEVTTSPWRDRPVEESLQLFEDMRRGKFNEGEATLRLKTVLEEGKVDPVAYRIKYVPHHRTGNKWCIYPTYDYTHCLCDSIENITHSLCTKEFQSRRSSYYWLCNALDIYCPVQWEYGRLNMNYSVVSKRKIKALIDNKIVSDWDDPRLFTLTALRRRGIPPEAINNFVISLGLTTAQVFIDPQMLDAAARDCLNKTAPRF
;
A
#
# COMPACT_ATOMS: atom_id res chain seq x y z
N MET A 1 2.41 6.65 26.71
CA MET A 1 2.12 8.10 26.88
C MET A 1 3.20 8.98 26.27
N GLU A 2 4.50 8.69 26.45
CA GLU A 2 5.57 9.55 25.90
C GLU A 2 5.60 9.59 24.35
N LEU A 3 5.50 8.44 23.69
CA LEU A 3 5.41 8.35 22.22
C LEU A 3 4.28 9.19 21.63
N LEU A 4 3.14 9.29 22.34
CA LEU A 4 2.02 10.12 21.88
C LEU A 4 2.31 11.61 22.03
N LYS A 5 3.05 12.03 23.07
CA LYS A 5 3.48 13.43 23.20
C LYS A 5 4.44 13.82 22.09
N GLU A 6 5.41 12.95 21.78
CA GLU A 6 6.34 13.15 20.68
C GLU A 6 5.61 13.25 19.34
N HIS A 7 4.68 12.33 19.09
CA HIS A 7 3.81 12.35 17.93
C HIS A 7 3.00 13.66 17.83
N VAL A 8 2.27 14.04 18.88
CA VAL A 8 1.47 15.27 18.91
C VAL A 8 2.34 16.51 18.65
N LYS A 9 3.56 16.54 19.19
CA LYS A 9 4.54 17.60 18.92
C LYS A 9 5.00 17.60 17.46
N ALA A 10 5.24 16.42 16.88
CA ALA A 10 5.69 16.26 15.49
C ALA A 10 4.61 16.72 14.50
N VAL A 11 3.35 16.30 14.70
CA VAL A 11 2.23 16.66 13.81
C VAL A 11 1.58 17.98 14.15
N LYS A 12 1.91 18.58 15.31
CA LYS A 12 1.34 19.84 15.82
C LYS A 12 -0.19 19.81 15.86
N GLY A 13 -0.76 18.65 16.23
CA GLY A 13 -2.20 18.43 16.28
C GLY A 13 -2.91 18.36 14.91
N LYS A 14 -2.19 18.38 13.78
CA LYS A 14 -2.78 18.26 12.45
C LYS A 14 -3.11 16.82 12.09
N VAL A 15 -4.15 16.64 11.29
CA VAL A 15 -4.42 15.36 10.61
C VAL A 15 -3.31 15.08 9.61
N VAL A 16 -2.77 13.87 9.66
CA VAL A 16 -1.80 13.31 8.71
C VAL A 16 -2.35 12.00 8.15
N THR A 17 -2.56 11.97 6.84
CA THR A 17 -2.96 10.78 6.06
C THR A 17 -1.92 10.47 4.98
N ARG A 18 -2.12 9.36 4.27
CA ARG A 18 -1.33 9.02 3.08
C ARG A 18 -2.15 8.18 2.11
N PHE A 19 -1.94 8.42 0.82
CA PHE A 19 -2.35 7.53 -0.25
C PHE A 19 -1.12 6.72 -0.68
N PRO A 20 -1.06 5.39 -0.42
CA PRO A 20 0.14 4.59 -0.65
C PRO A 20 0.01 3.60 -1.84
N PRO A 21 -0.08 4.03 -3.11
CA PRO A 21 -0.22 3.12 -4.23
C PRO A 21 1.09 2.39 -4.56
N GLU A 22 0.99 1.16 -5.05
CA GLU A 22 2.09 0.47 -5.71
C GLU A 22 2.30 1.10 -7.12
N PRO A 23 3.53 1.52 -7.48
CA PRO A 23 3.83 2.13 -8.79
C PRO A 23 4.02 1.08 -9.89
N ASN A 24 3.17 0.07 -9.92
CA ASN A 24 3.24 -1.04 -10.87
C ASN A 24 2.02 -1.14 -11.80
N GLY A 25 1.11 -0.18 -11.72
CA GLY A 25 -0.16 -0.26 -12.44
C GLY A 25 -0.80 1.10 -12.65
N ILE A 26 -1.89 1.08 -13.41
CA ILE A 26 -2.66 2.27 -13.74
C ILE A 26 -3.83 2.37 -12.77
N LEU A 27 -4.00 3.57 -12.23
CA LEU A 27 -5.10 3.86 -11.33
C LEU A 27 -6.44 3.73 -12.07
N HIS A 28 -7.47 3.38 -11.32
CA HIS A 28 -8.81 3.13 -11.83
C HIS A 28 -9.84 3.75 -10.90
N ILE A 29 -11.12 3.72 -11.26
CA ILE A 29 -12.19 4.39 -10.50
C ILE A 29 -12.20 4.01 -9.00
N GLY A 30 -11.85 2.76 -8.65
CA GLY A 30 -11.66 2.36 -7.25
C GLY A 30 -10.59 3.15 -6.48
N HIS A 31 -9.50 3.52 -7.14
CA HIS A 31 -8.45 4.37 -6.57
C HIS A 31 -8.92 5.82 -6.40
N ALA A 32 -9.88 6.29 -7.20
CA ALA A 32 -10.49 7.62 -7.00
C ALA A 32 -11.12 7.73 -5.61
N LYS A 33 -11.73 6.64 -5.11
CA LYS A 33 -12.28 6.58 -3.76
C LYS A 33 -11.18 6.71 -2.70
N ALA A 34 -10.09 5.97 -2.84
CA ALA A 34 -8.95 6.07 -1.93
C ALA A 34 -8.36 7.48 -1.90
N ILE A 35 -8.10 8.07 -3.08
CA ILE A 35 -7.57 9.44 -3.21
C ILE A 35 -8.49 10.45 -2.53
N ASN A 36 -9.80 10.42 -2.82
CA ASN A 36 -10.75 11.35 -2.21
C ASN A 36 -10.86 11.16 -0.69
N ILE A 37 -10.73 9.93 -0.18
CA ILE A 37 -10.74 9.68 1.26
C ILE A 37 -9.47 10.21 1.91
N ASP A 38 -8.29 9.80 1.43
CA ASP A 38 -7.01 10.17 2.05
C ASP A 38 -6.74 11.68 1.97
N PHE A 39 -6.82 12.25 0.78
CA PHE A 39 -6.57 13.68 0.56
C PHE A 39 -7.74 14.55 1.02
N GLY A 40 -8.98 14.10 0.78
CA GLY A 40 -10.17 14.86 1.18
C GLY A 40 -10.32 14.94 2.70
N TYR A 41 -10.01 13.85 3.44
CA TYR A 41 -10.04 13.86 4.90
C TYR A 41 -8.98 14.81 5.48
N ALA A 42 -7.74 14.76 4.98
CA ALA A 42 -6.73 15.72 5.39
C ALA A 42 -7.14 17.17 5.08
N LYS A 43 -7.67 17.43 3.88
CA LYS A 43 -8.13 18.77 3.46
C LYS A 43 -9.29 19.30 4.32
N ALA A 44 -10.23 18.44 4.71
CA ALA A 44 -11.38 18.82 5.54
C ALA A 44 -10.99 19.19 6.99
N HIS A 45 -9.79 18.81 7.42
CA HIS A 45 -9.28 19.02 8.78
C HIS A 45 -7.99 19.86 8.82
N ASP A 46 -7.73 20.68 7.79
CA ASP A 46 -6.52 21.51 7.67
C ASP A 46 -5.19 20.75 7.88
N GLY A 47 -5.23 19.46 7.52
CA GLY A 47 -4.16 18.50 7.65
C GLY A 47 -3.26 18.40 6.41
N ILE A 48 -2.47 17.32 6.37
CA ILE A 48 -1.57 17.00 5.27
C ILE A 48 -1.76 15.55 4.83
N CYS A 49 -1.58 15.30 3.54
CA CYS A 49 -1.62 13.96 2.97
C CYS A 49 -0.34 13.69 2.18
N TYR A 50 0.33 12.59 2.50
CA TYR A 50 1.45 12.07 1.72
C TYR A 50 0.95 11.33 0.48
N LEU A 51 1.72 11.42 -0.61
CA LEU A 51 1.65 10.45 -1.70
C LEU A 51 2.87 9.53 -1.55
N ARG A 52 2.67 8.32 -1.03
CA ARG A 52 3.77 7.39 -0.78
C ARG A 52 3.76 6.28 -1.81
N PHE A 53 4.82 6.15 -2.60
CA PHE A 53 4.94 4.99 -3.46
C PHE A 53 5.37 3.78 -2.65
N ASP A 54 4.55 2.73 -2.64
CA ASP A 54 4.91 1.47 -2.02
C ASP A 54 5.79 0.66 -2.99
N ASP A 55 7.06 1.01 -3.00
CA ASP A 55 8.10 0.42 -3.84
C ASP A 55 8.90 -0.66 -3.12
N THR A 56 8.25 -1.44 -2.25
CA THR A 56 8.93 -2.52 -1.51
C THR A 56 9.37 -3.69 -2.40
N ASN A 57 8.83 -3.82 -3.61
CA ASN A 57 9.11 -4.92 -4.52
C ASN A 57 9.95 -4.48 -5.74
N PRO A 58 11.22 -4.90 -5.85
CA PRO A 58 12.14 -4.41 -6.90
C PRO A 58 11.76 -4.81 -8.33
N GLU A 59 10.91 -5.82 -8.54
CA GLU A 59 10.63 -6.39 -9.87
C GLU A 59 9.58 -5.65 -10.71
N LYS A 60 8.72 -4.84 -10.07
CA LYS A 60 7.43 -4.43 -10.68
C LYS A 60 7.31 -2.94 -10.97
N GLU A 61 8.40 -2.20 -10.84
CA GLU A 61 8.43 -0.74 -10.80
C GLU A 61 8.75 -0.16 -12.18
N GLU A 62 7.88 0.70 -12.71
CA GLU A 62 8.20 1.51 -13.91
C GLU A 62 7.92 2.99 -13.64
N GLU A 63 8.90 3.86 -13.90
CA GLU A 63 8.81 5.32 -13.67
C GLU A 63 7.59 5.96 -14.33
N LYS A 64 7.14 5.40 -15.46
CA LYS A 64 5.92 5.83 -16.16
C LYS A 64 4.66 5.74 -15.29
N PHE A 65 4.55 4.72 -14.42
CA PHE A 65 3.41 4.56 -13.53
C PHE A 65 3.46 5.56 -12.39
N THR A 66 4.64 5.81 -11.82
CA THR A 66 4.87 6.85 -10.81
C THR A 66 4.38 8.21 -11.33
N ARG A 67 4.81 8.60 -12.54
CA ARG A 67 4.37 9.85 -13.18
C ARG A 67 2.87 9.89 -13.40
N SER A 68 2.30 8.82 -13.98
CA SER A 68 0.86 8.73 -14.23
C SER A 68 0.03 8.84 -12.94
N ILE A 69 0.48 8.23 -11.84
CA ILE A 69 -0.16 8.32 -10.52
C ILE A 69 -0.19 9.77 -10.03
N ILE A 70 0.94 10.48 -10.09
CA ILE A 70 1.04 11.89 -9.71
C ILE A 70 0.05 12.73 -10.55
N GLU A 71 0.09 12.56 -11.87
CA GLU A 71 -0.79 13.27 -12.79
C GLU A 71 -2.28 13.01 -12.51
N MET A 72 -2.66 11.80 -12.09
CA MET A 72 -4.05 11.48 -11.72
C MET A 72 -4.47 12.07 -10.37
N VAL A 73 -3.57 12.11 -9.39
CA VAL A 73 -3.83 12.79 -8.10
C VAL A 73 -4.04 14.28 -8.33
N GLU A 74 -3.17 14.91 -9.13
CA GLU A 74 -3.28 16.32 -9.50
C GLU A 74 -4.53 16.60 -10.36
N TRP A 75 -4.84 15.73 -11.31
CA TRP A 75 -6.03 15.85 -12.14
C TRP A 75 -7.33 15.81 -11.33
N LEU A 76 -7.39 15.00 -10.27
CA LEU A 76 -8.52 14.99 -9.33
C LEU A 76 -8.57 16.21 -8.40
N GLY A 77 -7.64 17.17 -8.53
CA GLY A 77 -7.62 18.43 -7.78
C GLY A 77 -6.94 18.36 -6.42
N TYR A 78 -6.13 17.32 -6.18
CA TYR A 78 -5.39 17.14 -4.94
C TYR A 78 -3.89 17.40 -5.13
N LYS A 79 -3.24 17.94 -4.11
CA LYS A 79 -1.79 18.17 -4.11
C LYS A 79 -1.17 17.46 -2.90
N PRO A 80 -0.19 16.56 -3.09
CA PRO A 80 0.50 15.95 -1.97
C PRO A 80 1.34 16.97 -1.21
N TYR A 81 1.34 16.84 0.12
CA TYR A 81 2.23 17.60 0.99
C TYR A 81 3.69 17.23 0.71
N LYS A 82 3.94 15.93 0.57
CA LYS A 82 5.23 15.37 0.20
C LYS A 82 5.01 14.07 -0.56
N ILE A 83 5.88 13.83 -1.55
CA ILE A 83 6.00 12.55 -2.24
C ILE A 83 7.12 11.78 -1.56
N THR A 84 6.84 10.56 -1.12
CA THR A 84 7.80 9.68 -0.43
C THR A 84 7.79 8.29 -1.06
N TYR A 85 8.82 7.51 -0.75
CA TYR A 85 8.95 6.13 -1.20
C TYR A 85 9.19 5.23 0.00
N SER A 86 8.59 4.04 0.03
CA SER A 86 8.88 3.04 1.07
C SER A 86 10.39 2.71 1.11
N SER A 87 11.06 2.72 -0.05
CA SER A 87 12.50 2.49 -0.19
C SER A 87 13.38 3.57 0.45
N ASP A 88 12.86 4.79 0.66
CA ASP A 88 13.56 5.84 1.41
C ASP A 88 13.83 5.40 2.86
N TYR A 89 13.07 4.42 3.35
CA TYR A 89 13.10 3.94 4.74
C TYR A 89 13.79 2.58 4.91
N PHE A 90 14.35 1.96 3.87
CA PHE A 90 14.95 0.62 3.97
C PHE A 90 16.04 0.51 5.04
N ASP A 91 16.86 1.54 5.24
CA ASP A 91 17.87 1.54 6.31
C ASP A 91 17.20 1.44 7.70
N GLN A 92 16.16 2.25 7.97
CA GLN A 92 15.45 2.24 9.24
C GLN A 92 14.66 0.94 9.46
N LEU A 93 14.02 0.44 8.40
CA LEU A 93 13.32 -0.84 8.41
C LEU A 93 14.27 -2.00 8.73
N TYR A 94 15.50 -1.95 8.22
CA TYR A 94 16.52 -2.96 8.52
C TYR A 94 17.00 -2.85 9.99
N GLN A 95 17.20 -1.64 10.50
CA GLN A 95 17.55 -1.44 11.91
C GLN A 95 16.46 -1.96 12.85
N TRP A 96 15.18 -1.72 12.53
CA TRP A 96 14.07 -2.28 13.30
C TRP A 96 13.98 -3.81 13.22
N ALA A 97 14.35 -4.41 12.09
CA ALA A 97 14.45 -5.87 12.00
C ALA A 97 15.50 -6.42 12.97
N ILE A 98 16.67 -5.76 13.08
CA ILE A 98 17.70 -6.10 14.07
C ILE A 98 17.16 -5.98 15.49
N VAL A 99 16.42 -4.92 15.81
CA VAL A 99 15.82 -4.74 17.15
C VAL A 99 14.85 -5.88 17.47
N LEU A 100 14.01 -6.29 16.53
CA LEU A 100 13.08 -7.41 16.72
C LEU A 100 13.82 -8.73 16.97
N ILE A 101 14.91 -8.99 16.22
CA ILE A 101 15.73 -10.17 16.45
C ILE A 101 16.34 -10.13 17.87
N LYS A 102 16.90 -8.98 18.28
CA LYS A 102 17.48 -8.79 19.63
C LYS A 102 16.46 -9.00 20.75
N LYS A 103 15.19 -8.63 20.53
CA LYS A 103 14.08 -8.88 21.46
C LYS A 103 13.56 -10.33 21.42
N ASN A 104 14.17 -11.21 20.61
CA ASN A 104 13.69 -12.57 20.34
C ASN A 104 12.25 -12.60 19.77
N LEU A 105 11.89 -11.56 18.99
CA LEU A 105 10.60 -11.40 18.33
C LEU A 105 10.67 -11.63 16.80
N ALA A 106 11.86 -11.96 16.29
CA ALA A 106 12.05 -12.38 14.91
C ALA A 106 13.23 -13.35 14.81
N TYR A 107 13.19 -14.24 13.84
CA TYR A 107 14.23 -15.24 13.59
C TYR A 107 14.40 -15.50 12.09
N VAL A 108 15.60 -15.92 11.68
CA VAL A 108 15.84 -16.35 10.30
C VAL A 108 15.32 -17.78 10.13
N CYS A 109 14.72 -18.09 8.99
CA CYS A 109 14.09 -19.36 8.69
C CYS A 109 14.55 -19.87 7.32
N HIS A 110 14.84 -21.17 7.23
CA HIS A 110 15.23 -21.85 5.98
C HIS A 110 14.16 -22.82 5.46
N GLN A 111 12.92 -22.72 5.95
CA GLN A 111 11.82 -23.50 5.37
C GLN A 111 11.61 -23.03 3.93
N ALA A 112 11.42 -24.00 3.03
CA ALA A 112 11.06 -23.69 1.67
C ALA A 112 9.67 -23.03 1.63
N VAL A 113 9.44 -22.16 0.63
CA VAL A 113 8.16 -21.44 0.51
C VAL A 113 6.96 -22.38 0.47
N ASP A 114 7.11 -23.56 -0.13
CA ASP A 114 6.04 -24.56 -0.26
C ASP A 114 5.71 -25.25 1.07
N GLU A 115 6.68 -25.38 1.98
CA GLU A 115 6.47 -25.91 3.34
C GLU A 115 5.72 -24.89 4.23
N ILE A 116 5.82 -23.60 3.91
CA ILE A 116 5.16 -22.52 4.64
C ILE A 116 3.71 -22.31 4.13
N ARG A 117 3.42 -22.69 2.88
CA ARG A 117 2.12 -22.43 2.20
C ARG A 117 1.03 -23.49 2.46
N GLY A 118 1.27 -24.47 3.32
CA GLY A 118 0.32 -25.53 3.66
C GLY A 118 -0.83 -25.10 4.58
N PHE A 119 -1.92 -25.88 4.57
CA PHE A 119 -3.03 -25.74 5.53
C PHE A 119 -2.63 -26.23 6.94
N GLU A 120 -1.67 -27.16 7.02
CA GLU A 120 -1.05 -27.57 8.28
C GLU A 120 0.10 -26.63 8.62
N VAL A 121 -0.11 -25.80 9.63
CA VAL A 121 0.89 -24.85 10.09
C VAL A 121 1.90 -25.60 10.96
N THR A 122 2.95 -26.13 10.34
CA THR A 122 4.09 -26.71 11.07
C THR A 122 5.01 -25.61 11.57
N THR A 123 5.25 -25.60 12.88
CA THR A 123 6.19 -24.69 13.52
C THR A 123 7.57 -24.86 12.89
N SER A 124 8.23 -23.75 12.58
CA SER A 124 9.56 -23.81 11.98
C SER A 124 10.55 -24.52 12.91
N PRO A 125 11.35 -25.49 12.43
CA PRO A 125 12.43 -26.10 13.22
C PRO A 125 13.44 -25.07 13.76
N TRP A 126 13.46 -23.90 13.14
CA TRP A 126 14.37 -22.82 13.40
C TRP A 126 13.82 -21.71 14.29
N ARG A 127 12.58 -21.86 14.78
CA ARG A 127 11.87 -20.83 15.56
C ARG A 127 12.55 -20.46 16.87
N ASP A 128 13.24 -21.42 17.48
CA ASP A 128 13.88 -21.27 18.79
C ASP A 128 15.42 -21.20 18.69
N ARG A 129 15.95 -20.86 17.51
CA ARG A 129 17.38 -20.61 17.35
C ARG A 129 17.83 -19.42 18.24
N PRO A 130 19.10 -19.40 18.69
CA PRO A 130 19.65 -18.28 19.43
C PRO A 130 19.55 -16.94 18.69
N VAL A 131 19.47 -15.86 19.45
CA VAL A 131 19.39 -14.48 18.93
C VAL A 131 20.64 -14.13 18.11
N GLU A 132 21.81 -14.51 18.62
CA GLU A 132 23.12 -14.26 18.00
C GLU A 132 23.22 -14.93 16.63
N GLU A 133 22.70 -16.16 16.52
CA GLU A 133 22.66 -16.91 15.27
C GLU A 133 21.73 -16.23 14.25
N SER A 134 20.53 -15.80 14.67
CA SER A 134 19.61 -15.06 13.80
C SER A 134 20.20 -13.73 13.32
N LEU A 135 20.94 -13.00 14.17
CA LEU A 135 21.59 -11.75 13.80
C LEU A 135 22.66 -11.98 12.73
N GLN A 136 23.52 -12.98 12.94
CA GLN A 136 24.58 -13.31 11.99
C GLN A 136 23.99 -13.75 10.64
N LEU A 137 22.98 -14.61 10.66
CA LEU A 137 22.35 -15.09 9.43
C LEU A 137 21.59 -13.99 8.69
N PHE A 138 20.96 -13.04 9.41
CA PHE A 138 20.29 -11.92 8.77
C PHE A 138 21.28 -10.94 8.11
N GLU A 139 22.45 -10.73 8.72
CA GLU A 139 23.55 -10.00 8.06
C GLU A 139 24.11 -10.77 6.86
N ASP A 140 24.21 -12.10 6.94
CA ASP A 140 24.63 -12.94 5.83
C ASP A 140 23.63 -12.92 4.67
N MET A 141 22.32 -12.87 4.96
CA MET A 141 21.27 -12.61 3.96
C MET A 141 21.50 -11.26 3.28
N ARG A 142 21.75 -10.18 4.05
CA ARG A 142 22.03 -8.84 3.50
C ARG A 142 23.30 -8.79 2.66
N ARG A 143 24.31 -9.62 2.99
CA ARG A 143 25.56 -9.74 2.22
C ARG A 143 25.44 -10.63 0.98
N GLY A 144 24.27 -11.22 0.73
CA GLY A 144 24.02 -12.07 -0.43
C GLY A 144 24.72 -13.44 -0.35
N LYS A 145 24.81 -14.04 0.84
CA LYS A 145 25.37 -15.39 1.00
C LYS A 145 24.39 -16.54 0.74
N PHE A 146 23.13 -16.23 0.47
CA PHE A 146 22.04 -17.19 0.28
C PHE A 146 21.32 -16.93 -1.04
N ASN A 147 20.87 -17.98 -1.73
CA ASN A 147 20.06 -17.80 -2.95
C ASN A 147 18.65 -17.31 -2.62
N GLU A 148 17.93 -16.84 -3.64
CA GLU A 148 16.53 -16.43 -3.49
C GLU A 148 15.68 -17.60 -2.95
N GLY A 149 14.95 -17.35 -1.87
CA GLY A 149 14.08 -18.35 -1.23
C GLY A 149 14.78 -19.30 -0.24
N GLU A 150 16.11 -19.29 -0.13
CA GLU A 150 16.84 -20.15 0.84
C GLU A 150 16.73 -19.67 2.29
N ALA A 151 16.46 -18.38 2.49
CA ALA A 151 16.30 -17.80 3.82
C ALA A 151 15.26 -16.67 3.81
N THR A 152 14.51 -16.59 4.90
CA THR A 152 13.57 -15.49 5.18
C THR A 152 13.69 -15.03 6.62
N LEU A 153 13.47 -13.75 6.88
CA LEU A 153 13.25 -13.29 8.25
C LEU A 153 11.76 -13.43 8.57
N ARG A 154 11.42 -14.10 9.66
CA ARG A 154 10.03 -14.29 10.12
C ARG A 154 9.84 -13.63 11.47
N LEU A 155 8.68 -13.01 11.67
CA LEU A 155 8.25 -12.49 12.96
C LEU A 155 7.85 -13.68 13.84
N LYS A 156 8.14 -13.65 15.14
CA LYS A 156 7.84 -14.73 16.09
C LYS A 156 6.50 -14.44 16.77
N THR A 157 5.40 -14.72 16.08
CA THR A 157 4.04 -14.41 16.55
C THR A 157 2.97 -15.25 15.84
N VAL A 158 1.78 -15.32 16.42
CA VAL A 158 0.60 -15.93 15.80
C VAL A 158 -0.44 -14.84 15.61
N LEU A 159 -0.86 -14.61 14.36
CA LEU A 159 -1.87 -13.61 14.04
C LEU A 159 -3.27 -14.11 14.41
N GLU A 160 -4.22 -13.19 14.56
CA GLU A 160 -5.62 -13.53 14.88
C GLU A 160 -6.27 -14.48 13.86
N GLU A 161 -5.86 -14.37 12.59
CA GLU A 161 -6.30 -15.27 11.50
C GLU A 161 -5.65 -16.67 11.54
N GLY A 162 -4.84 -16.96 12.56
CA GLY A 162 -4.14 -18.25 12.74
C GLY A 162 -2.83 -18.37 11.96
N LYS A 163 -2.46 -17.34 11.17
CA LYS A 163 -1.19 -17.31 10.44
C LYS A 163 -0.02 -17.22 11.43
N VAL A 164 0.82 -18.25 11.43
CA VAL A 164 2.00 -18.34 12.30
C VAL A 164 3.22 -17.75 11.60
N ASP A 165 3.96 -16.95 12.36
CA ASP A 165 5.24 -16.37 12.05
C ASP A 165 5.31 -15.74 10.63
N PRO A 166 4.60 -14.61 10.38
CA PRO A 166 4.60 -13.96 9.07
C PRO A 166 5.99 -13.50 8.63
N VAL A 167 6.26 -13.58 7.33
CA VAL A 167 7.54 -13.20 6.73
C VAL A 167 7.73 -11.68 6.72
N ALA A 168 8.83 -11.20 7.30
CA ALA A 168 9.25 -9.80 7.33
C ALA A 168 10.19 -9.44 6.18
N TYR A 169 11.18 -10.29 5.86
CA TYR A 169 12.15 -10.05 4.77
C TYR A 169 12.32 -11.27 3.88
N ARG A 170 12.60 -11.01 2.59
CA ARG A 170 12.90 -12.01 1.57
C ARG A 170 14.15 -11.60 0.80
N ILE A 171 14.89 -12.57 0.29
CA ILE A 171 16.03 -12.35 -0.61
C ILE A 171 15.52 -12.16 -2.03
N LYS A 172 15.98 -11.10 -2.70
CA LYS A 172 15.87 -10.89 -4.15
C LYS A 172 17.14 -10.21 -4.65
N TYR A 173 17.73 -10.72 -5.72
CA TYR A 173 18.93 -10.12 -6.33
C TYR A 173 18.61 -9.12 -7.44
N VAL A 174 17.33 -8.93 -7.76
CA VAL A 174 16.88 -7.90 -8.68
C VAL A 174 17.24 -6.52 -8.13
N PRO A 175 17.95 -5.67 -8.91
CA PRO A 175 18.26 -4.30 -8.51
C PRO A 175 16.99 -3.49 -8.25
N HIS A 176 17.02 -2.65 -7.22
CA HIS A 176 15.93 -1.72 -6.97
C HIS A 176 16.03 -0.50 -7.89
N HIS A 177 14.92 -0.07 -8.49
CA HIS A 177 14.90 1.09 -9.38
C HIS A 177 15.44 2.40 -8.74
N ARG A 178 15.31 2.56 -7.41
CA ARG A 178 15.86 3.72 -6.66
C ARG A 178 17.17 3.45 -5.92
N THR A 179 17.29 2.31 -5.25
CA THR A 179 18.43 2.02 -4.37
C THR A 179 19.51 1.17 -5.05
N GLY A 180 19.33 0.86 -6.34
CA GLY A 180 20.24 0.05 -7.13
C GLY A 180 20.53 -1.29 -6.47
N ASN A 181 21.81 -1.65 -6.42
CA ASN A 181 22.31 -2.90 -5.83
C ASN A 181 22.66 -2.78 -4.34
N LYS A 182 22.21 -1.73 -3.63
CA LYS A 182 22.49 -1.56 -2.21
C LYS A 182 21.90 -2.69 -1.36
N TRP A 183 20.79 -3.26 -1.80
CA TRP A 183 20.02 -4.27 -1.07
C TRP A 183 19.79 -5.50 -1.93
N CYS A 184 19.95 -6.68 -1.33
CA CYS A 184 19.49 -7.96 -1.86
C CYS A 184 18.45 -8.65 -0.95
N ILE A 185 18.05 -7.97 0.12
CA ILE A 185 16.94 -8.34 0.98
C ILE A 185 15.92 -7.22 0.98
N TYR A 186 14.65 -7.56 0.84
CA TYR A 186 13.57 -6.59 0.75
C TYR A 186 12.49 -6.92 1.79
N PRO A 187 11.98 -5.90 2.50
CA PRO A 187 10.92 -6.10 3.46
C PRO A 187 9.61 -6.41 2.73
N THR A 188 8.72 -7.14 3.40
CA THR A 188 7.37 -7.42 2.88
C THR A 188 6.43 -6.24 3.12
N TYR A 189 5.30 -6.23 2.41
CA TYR A 189 4.22 -5.26 2.62
C TYR A 189 3.76 -5.21 4.09
N ASP A 190 3.48 -6.38 4.69
CA ASP A 190 2.98 -6.48 6.07
C ASP A 190 3.98 -5.89 7.08
N TYR A 191 5.29 -5.98 6.80
CA TYR A 191 6.34 -5.39 7.62
C TYR A 191 6.47 -3.88 7.37
N THR A 192 6.47 -3.46 6.12
CA THR A 192 6.81 -2.08 5.74
C THR A 192 5.68 -1.10 6.03
N HIS A 193 4.44 -1.49 5.73
CA HIS A 193 3.30 -0.57 5.68
C HIS A 193 3.07 0.15 7.02
N CYS A 194 3.04 -0.58 8.13
CA CYS A 194 2.84 0.00 9.46
C CYS A 194 4.05 0.80 9.97
N LEU A 195 5.26 0.36 9.62
CA LEU A 195 6.50 0.99 10.03
C LEU A 195 6.71 2.32 9.31
N CYS A 196 6.44 2.39 8.01
CA CYS A 196 6.45 3.64 7.27
C CYS A 196 5.37 4.61 7.78
N ASP A 197 4.19 4.12 8.13
CA ASP A 197 3.16 4.96 8.74
C ASP A 197 3.60 5.53 10.10
N SER A 198 4.35 4.75 10.89
CA SER A 198 4.94 5.23 12.14
C SER A 198 6.00 6.31 11.90
N ILE A 199 6.92 6.08 10.95
CA ILE A 199 7.98 7.04 10.57
C ILE A 199 7.37 8.38 10.13
N GLU A 200 6.34 8.33 9.28
CA GLU A 200 5.69 9.51 8.72
C GLU A 200 4.69 10.17 9.69
N ASN A 201 4.56 9.65 10.93
CA ASN A 201 3.62 10.12 11.94
C ASN A 201 2.18 10.19 11.40
N ILE A 202 1.76 9.15 10.67
CA ILE A 202 0.40 9.06 10.14
C ILE A 202 -0.59 8.98 11.31
N THR A 203 -1.54 9.90 11.33
CA THR A 203 -2.60 9.93 12.36
C THR A 203 -3.75 8.98 12.02
N HIS A 204 -4.09 8.89 10.73
CA HIS A 204 -5.22 8.14 10.21
C HIS A 204 -4.74 7.32 9.02
N SER A 205 -4.44 6.05 9.28
CA SER A 205 -4.04 5.08 8.26
C SER A 205 -5.30 4.47 7.65
N LEU A 206 -5.79 5.05 6.56
CA LEU A 206 -7.04 4.63 5.92
C LEU A 206 -6.73 3.57 4.86
N CYS A 207 -7.47 2.46 4.89
CA CYS A 207 -7.29 1.35 3.96
C CYS A 207 -8.63 0.66 3.66
N THR A 208 -8.62 -0.27 2.71
CA THR A 208 -9.85 -1.02 2.39
C THR A 208 -10.04 -2.20 3.34
N LYS A 209 -11.30 -2.65 3.51
CA LYS A 209 -11.69 -3.73 4.43
C LYS A 209 -10.95 -5.06 4.21
N GLU A 210 -10.41 -5.30 3.02
CA GLU A 210 -9.58 -6.47 2.72
C GLU A 210 -8.35 -6.59 3.64
N PHE A 211 -7.92 -5.50 4.28
CA PHE A 211 -6.78 -5.48 5.20
C PHE A 211 -7.18 -5.57 6.69
N GLN A 212 -8.46 -5.74 7.01
CA GLN A 212 -8.95 -5.77 8.39
C GLN A 212 -8.28 -6.87 9.23
N SER A 213 -8.08 -8.07 8.67
CA SER A 213 -7.43 -9.18 9.39
C SER A 213 -5.96 -8.89 9.71
N ARG A 214 -5.33 -7.99 8.96
CA ARG A 214 -3.92 -7.59 9.13
C ARG A 214 -3.74 -6.44 10.13
N ARG A 215 -4.81 -5.90 10.70
CA ARG A 215 -4.69 -4.85 11.73
C ARG A 215 -4.02 -5.36 13.00
N SER A 216 -4.25 -6.61 13.37
CA SER A 216 -3.59 -7.23 14.52
C SER A 216 -2.07 -7.30 14.34
N SER A 217 -1.59 -7.70 13.14
CA SER A 217 -0.16 -7.69 12.83
C SER A 217 0.43 -6.29 12.78
N TYR A 218 -0.34 -5.32 12.25
CA TYR A 218 0.02 -3.91 12.21
C TYR A 218 0.34 -3.37 13.63
N TYR A 219 -0.60 -3.54 14.58
CA TYR A 219 -0.43 -3.06 15.94
C TYR A 219 0.63 -3.85 16.71
N TRP A 220 0.69 -5.17 16.51
CA TRP A 220 1.72 -6.00 17.13
C TRP A 220 3.12 -5.50 16.77
N LEU A 221 3.38 -5.17 15.51
CA LEU A 221 4.72 -4.77 15.06
C LEU A 221 5.15 -3.43 15.65
N CYS A 222 4.25 -2.45 15.68
CA CYS A 222 4.54 -1.13 16.29
C CYS A 222 4.80 -1.27 17.80
N ASN A 223 3.98 -2.06 18.49
CA ASN A 223 4.14 -2.30 19.93
C ASN A 223 5.41 -3.10 20.25
N ALA A 224 5.75 -4.11 19.45
CA ALA A 224 6.98 -4.91 19.60
C ALA A 224 8.25 -4.05 19.50
N LEU A 225 8.21 -2.98 18.70
CA LEU A 225 9.31 -2.04 18.51
C LEU A 225 9.31 -0.87 19.50
N ASP A 226 8.27 -0.73 20.32
CA ASP A 226 8.05 0.42 21.20
C ASP A 226 8.07 1.76 20.43
N ILE A 227 7.45 1.79 19.24
CA ILE A 227 7.34 2.99 18.39
C ILE A 227 5.92 3.54 18.38
N TYR A 228 5.74 4.75 17.83
CA TYR A 228 4.40 5.30 17.62
C TYR A 228 3.55 4.33 16.78
N CYS A 229 2.32 4.08 17.22
CA CYS A 229 1.40 3.16 16.57
C CYS A 229 0.25 3.96 15.94
N PRO A 230 0.27 4.18 14.61
CA PRO A 230 -0.82 4.86 13.90
C PRO A 230 -2.14 4.12 14.05
N VAL A 231 -3.25 4.84 14.00
CA VAL A 231 -4.59 4.23 14.01
C VAL A 231 -4.99 3.83 12.60
N GLN A 232 -5.27 2.54 12.40
CA GLN A 232 -5.76 2.01 11.13
C GLN A 232 -7.30 1.99 11.10
N TRP A 233 -7.87 2.54 10.03
CA TRP A 233 -9.32 2.50 9.77
C TRP A 233 -9.59 1.87 8.41
N GLU A 234 -10.59 1.01 8.38
CA GLU A 234 -11.01 0.32 7.16
C GLU A 234 -12.30 0.91 6.58
N TYR A 235 -12.35 1.04 5.25
CA TYR A 235 -13.55 1.40 4.51
C TYR A 235 -13.88 0.40 3.41
N GLY A 236 -15.14 0.39 2.99
CA GLY A 236 -15.62 -0.46 1.91
C GLY A 236 -15.05 -0.04 0.56
N ARG A 237 -14.44 -0.99 -0.14
CA ARG A 237 -13.95 -0.80 -1.51
C ARG A 237 -15.09 -0.43 -2.46
N LEU A 238 -14.79 0.44 -3.42
CA LEU A 238 -15.66 0.71 -4.56
C LEU A 238 -15.49 -0.40 -5.61
N ASN A 239 -16.57 -1.14 -5.86
CA ASN A 239 -16.66 -2.07 -6.99
C ASN A 239 -17.67 -1.54 -8.00
N MET A 240 -17.28 -1.52 -9.28
CA MET A 240 -18.13 -1.05 -10.36
C MET A 240 -18.61 -2.25 -11.18
N ASN A 241 -19.93 -2.43 -11.28
CA ASN A 241 -20.56 -3.47 -12.10
C ASN A 241 -20.21 -3.26 -13.58
N TYR A 242 -20.23 -4.35 -14.35
CA TYR A 242 -19.91 -4.34 -15.78
C TYR A 242 -18.51 -3.79 -16.13
N SER A 243 -17.62 -3.68 -15.15
CA SER A 243 -16.26 -3.17 -15.32
C SER A 243 -15.23 -4.22 -14.94
N VAL A 244 -14.05 -4.12 -15.53
CA VAL A 244 -12.90 -4.94 -15.19
C VAL A 244 -11.73 -4.04 -14.87
N VAL A 245 -11.26 -4.11 -13.63
CA VAL A 245 -10.19 -3.24 -13.10
C VAL A 245 -8.87 -3.98 -12.83
N SER A 246 -8.84 -5.31 -13.01
CA SER A 246 -7.63 -6.11 -12.82
C SER A 246 -6.62 -5.89 -13.94
N LYS A 247 -5.36 -5.52 -13.60
CA LYS A 247 -4.25 -5.34 -14.55
C LYS A 247 -4.13 -6.51 -15.54
N ARG A 248 -4.16 -7.76 -15.04
CA ARG A 248 -4.07 -8.96 -15.88
C ARG A 248 -5.21 -9.04 -16.90
N LYS A 249 -6.44 -8.72 -16.47
CA LYS A 249 -7.62 -8.81 -17.35
C LYS A 249 -7.66 -7.66 -18.36
N ILE A 250 -7.33 -6.42 -17.96
CA ILE A 250 -7.24 -5.29 -18.90
C ILE A 250 -6.15 -5.55 -19.94
N LYS A 251 -4.98 -6.05 -19.53
CA LYS A 251 -3.92 -6.44 -20.46
C LYS A 251 -4.42 -7.47 -21.48
N ALA A 252 -5.18 -8.48 -21.05
CA ALA A 252 -5.79 -9.44 -21.96
C ALA A 252 -6.76 -8.77 -22.96
N LEU A 253 -7.51 -7.74 -22.57
CA LEU A 253 -8.38 -7.00 -23.52
C LEU A 253 -7.56 -6.23 -24.58
N ILE A 254 -6.42 -5.65 -24.17
CA ILE A 254 -5.49 -4.95 -25.07
C ILE A 254 -4.82 -5.93 -26.03
N ASP A 255 -4.28 -7.04 -25.49
CA ASP A 255 -3.58 -8.07 -26.27
C ASP A 255 -4.52 -8.71 -27.32
N ASN A 256 -5.80 -8.89 -26.98
CA ASN A 256 -6.84 -9.37 -27.91
C ASN A 256 -7.44 -8.25 -28.79
N LYS A 257 -6.91 -7.03 -28.74
CA LYS A 257 -7.36 -5.87 -29.53
C LYS A 257 -8.84 -5.51 -29.36
N ILE A 258 -9.44 -5.88 -28.22
CA ILE A 258 -10.83 -5.50 -27.87
C ILE A 258 -10.86 -4.02 -27.49
N VAL A 259 -9.81 -3.55 -26.80
CA VAL A 259 -9.56 -2.14 -26.45
C VAL A 259 -8.22 -1.68 -27.02
N SER A 260 -8.12 -0.38 -27.30
CA SER A 260 -6.95 0.20 -27.96
C SER A 260 -5.71 0.23 -27.07
N ASP A 261 -5.84 0.76 -25.86
CA ASP A 261 -4.79 0.82 -24.85
C ASP A 261 -5.41 1.03 -23.45
N TRP A 262 -4.59 1.24 -22.42
CA TRP A 262 -5.00 1.48 -21.04
C TRP A 262 -5.86 2.74 -20.82
N ASP A 263 -5.86 3.67 -21.76
CA ASP A 263 -6.65 4.89 -21.74
C ASP A 263 -7.88 4.82 -22.68
N ASP A 264 -8.21 3.65 -23.24
CA ASP A 264 -9.40 3.47 -24.07
C ASP A 264 -10.66 3.92 -23.30
N PRO A 265 -11.48 4.85 -23.84
CA PRO A 265 -12.63 5.43 -23.14
C PRO A 265 -13.69 4.42 -22.63
N ARG A 266 -13.65 3.16 -23.08
CA ARG A 266 -14.53 2.08 -22.58
C ARG A 266 -14.05 1.49 -21.25
N LEU A 267 -12.81 1.75 -20.84
CA LEU A 267 -12.24 1.29 -19.58
C LEU A 267 -12.59 2.25 -18.43
N PHE A 268 -12.44 1.75 -17.21
CA PHE A 268 -12.63 2.51 -15.97
C PHE A 268 -11.30 2.83 -15.27
N THR A 269 -10.20 2.86 -16.04
CA THR A 269 -8.94 3.47 -15.59
C THR A 269 -9.14 4.99 -15.48
N LEU A 270 -8.43 5.67 -14.57
CA LEU A 270 -8.57 7.13 -14.44
C LEU A 270 -8.13 7.85 -15.71
N THR A 271 -7.09 7.33 -16.38
CA THR A 271 -6.64 7.83 -17.68
C THR A 271 -7.71 7.67 -18.76
N ALA A 272 -8.43 6.54 -18.80
CA ALA A 272 -9.55 6.35 -19.71
C ALA A 272 -10.73 7.28 -19.41
N LEU A 273 -11.10 7.46 -18.15
CA LEU A 273 -12.18 8.37 -17.76
C LEU A 273 -11.85 9.82 -18.09
N ARG A 274 -10.58 10.22 -17.90
CA ARG A 274 -10.06 11.51 -18.33
C ARG A 274 -10.15 11.66 -19.85
N ARG A 275 -9.70 10.67 -20.62
CA ARG A 275 -9.78 10.68 -22.10
C ARG A 275 -11.21 10.62 -22.62
N ARG A 276 -12.12 9.94 -21.92
CA ARG A 276 -13.57 9.91 -22.19
C ARG A 276 -14.21 11.29 -22.02
N GLY A 277 -13.55 12.23 -21.32
CA GLY A 277 -14.03 13.58 -21.09
C GLY A 277 -14.87 13.74 -19.81
N ILE A 278 -14.76 12.81 -18.87
CA ILE A 278 -15.43 12.97 -17.56
C ILE A 278 -14.68 14.03 -16.74
N PRO A 279 -15.33 15.10 -16.27
CA PRO A 279 -14.68 16.11 -15.43
C PRO A 279 -14.21 15.51 -14.09
N PRO A 280 -13.06 15.92 -13.54
CA PRO A 280 -12.60 15.43 -12.24
C PRO A 280 -13.57 15.77 -11.10
N GLU A 281 -14.27 16.90 -11.18
CA GLU A 281 -15.31 17.28 -10.22
C GLU A 281 -16.46 16.28 -10.20
N ALA A 282 -16.82 15.71 -11.36
CA ALA A 282 -17.86 14.68 -11.43
C ALA A 282 -17.43 13.39 -10.73
N ILE A 283 -16.16 13.00 -10.84
CA ILE A 283 -15.62 11.83 -10.14
C ILE A 283 -15.60 12.08 -8.63
N ASN A 284 -15.15 13.25 -8.20
CA ASN A 284 -15.12 13.61 -6.77
C ASN A 284 -16.54 13.64 -6.19
N ASN A 285 -17.50 14.27 -6.87
CA ASN A 285 -18.90 14.30 -6.46
C ASN A 285 -19.53 12.89 -6.43
N PHE A 286 -19.20 12.05 -7.41
CA PHE A 286 -19.61 10.65 -7.43
C PHE A 286 -19.07 9.90 -6.22
N VAL A 287 -17.79 10.04 -5.87
CA VAL A 287 -17.23 9.38 -4.69
C VAL A 287 -17.89 9.89 -3.40
N ILE A 288 -18.10 11.20 -3.29
CA ILE A 288 -18.73 11.82 -2.11
C ILE A 288 -20.16 11.30 -1.92
N SER A 289 -20.93 11.17 -3.00
CA SER A 289 -22.33 10.72 -2.93
C SER A 289 -22.50 9.27 -2.46
N LEU A 290 -21.47 8.43 -2.62
CA LEU A 290 -21.47 7.06 -2.12
C LEU A 290 -21.30 6.96 -0.61
N GLY A 291 -20.78 8.01 0.03
CA GLY A 291 -20.46 8.04 1.45
C GLY A 291 -19.32 7.10 1.87
N LEU A 292 -18.99 7.16 3.16
CA LEU A 292 -17.95 6.34 3.79
C LEU A 292 -18.60 5.35 4.75
N THR A 293 -18.63 4.07 4.36
CA THR A 293 -19.10 2.96 5.21
C THR A 293 -18.12 1.79 5.11
N THR A 294 -18.22 0.84 6.05
CA THR A 294 -17.44 -0.41 6.02
C THR A 294 -18.06 -1.48 5.11
N ALA A 295 -19.25 -1.23 4.56
CA ALA A 295 -19.93 -2.15 3.65
C ALA A 295 -19.27 -2.13 2.27
N GLN A 296 -19.10 -3.30 1.66
CA GLN A 296 -18.71 -3.37 0.26
C GLN A 296 -19.89 -2.91 -0.59
N VAL A 297 -19.64 -2.00 -1.52
CA VAL A 297 -20.68 -1.44 -2.38
C VAL A 297 -20.38 -1.77 -3.83
N PHE A 298 -21.37 -2.33 -4.51
CA PHE A 298 -21.38 -2.56 -5.95
C PHE A 298 -22.22 -1.47 -6.59
N ILE A 299 -21.61 -0.73 -7.50
CA ILE A 299 -22.20 0.45 -8.12
C ILE A 299 -22.34 0.23 -9.62
N ASP A 300 -23.50 0.60 -10.17
CA ASP A 300 -23.70 0.58 -11.60
C ASP A 300 -23.08 1.82 -12.27
N PRO A 301 -22.46 1.67 -13.46
CA PRO A 301 -21.85 2.78 -14.20
C PRO A 301 -22.76 3.98 -14.43
N GLN A 302 -24.07 3.75 -14.49
CA GLN A 302 -25.09 4.79 -14.67
C GLN A 302 -25.04 5.87 -13.58
N MET A 303 -24.60 5.54 -12.37
CA MET A 303 -24.42 6.53 -11.29
C MET A 303 -23.27 7.49 -11.58
N LEU A 304 -22.17 6.99 -12.15
CA LEU A 304 -21.06 7.83 -12.62
C LEU A 304 -21.49 8.68 -13.81
N ASP A 305 -22.23 8.09 -14.76
CA ASP A 305 -22.76 8.83 -15.91
C ASP A 305 -23.76 9.92 -15.49
N ALA A 306 -24.54 9.70 -14.43
CA ALA A 306 -25.42 10.71 -13.84
C ALA A 306 -24.61 11.87 -13.24
N ALA A 307 -23.61 11.59 -12.41
CA ALA A 307 -22.73 12.62 -11.84
C ALA A 307 -22.00 13.42 -12.93
N ALA A 308 -21.57 12.75 -14.00
CA ALA A 308 -20.96 13.40 -15.16
C ALA A 308 -21.95 14.33 -15.89
N ARG A 309 -23.18 13.87 -16.14
CA ARG A 309 -24.24 14.68 -16.75
C ARG A 309 -24.57 15.92 -15.92
N ASP A 310 -24.70 15.78 -14.60
CA ASP A 310 -25.02 16.89 -13.70
C ASP A 310 -23.92 17.95 -13.68
N CYS A 311 -22.65 17.53 -13.76
CA CYS A 311 -21.51 18.43 -13.87
C CYS A 311 -21.52 19.14 -15.23
N LEU A 312 -21.58 18.39 -16.33
CA LEU A 312 -21.51 18.91 -17.69
C LEU A 312 -22.70 19.81 -18.05
N ASN A 313 -23.90 19.57 -17.50
CA ASN A 313 -25.05 20.44 -17.71
C ASN A 313 -24.81 21.90 -17.24
N LYS A 314 -23.89 22.11 -16.30
CA LYS A 314 -23.54 23.43 -15.76
C LYS A 314 -22.31 24.05 -16.42
N THR A 315 -21.39 23.22 -16.92
CA THR A 315 -20.06 23.66 -17.38
C THR A 315 -19.87 23.61 -18.88
N ALA A 316 -20.58 22.72 -19.59
CA ALA A 316 -20.43 22.56 -21.03
C ALA A 316 -21.24 23.64 -21.77
N PRO A 317 -20.61 24.44 -22.65
CA PRO A 317 -21.32 25.34 -23.55
C PRO A 317 -22.24 24.56 -24.50
N ARG A 318 -23.37 25.17 -24.87
CA ARG A 318 -24.32 24.61 -25.83
C ARG A 318 -24.05 25.25 -27.19
N PHE A 319 -23.74 24.44 -28.18
CA PHE A 319 -23.45 24.87 -29.56
C PHE A 319 -24.47 24.29 -30.53
#